data_AF-A0A1V1TT64-F1
#
_entry.id   AF-A0A1V1TT64-F1
#
_cell.length_a   1.000
_cell.length_b   1.000
_cell.length_c   1.000
_cell.angle_alpha   90.00
_cell.angle_beta   90.00
_cell.angle_gamma   90.00
#
_symmetry.space_group_name_H-M   'P 1'
#
loop_
_entity.id
_entity.type
_entity.pdbx_description
1 polymer ?
#
loop_
_entity_poly.entity_id
_entity_poly.type
_entity_poly.pdbx_seq_one_letter_code
_entity_poly.pdbx_strand_id
1 'polypeptide(L)'
;MKTTNVVTALLLAGVSSAQTPVGFTPAVTDKLEVTFGSKNVATGGQPLTKADTARQPTIGISGPADGTYIWMLIGKSSYRSTI
;
A
#
# COMPACT_ATOMS: atom_id res chain seq x y z
N MET A 1 -5.49 -1.12 -49.30
CA MET A 1 -5.31 -1.92 -48.06
C MET A 1 -4.93 -0.96 -46.94
N LYS A 2 -5.87 -0.60 -46.05
CA LYS A 2 -5.62 0.31 -44.92
C LYS A 2 -6.44 -0.16 -43.71
N THR A 3 -5.84 -1.02 -42.90
CA THR A 3 -6.37 -1.39 -41.57
C THR A 3 -5.18 -1.62 -40.66
N THR A 4 -4.62 -0.53 -40.14
CA THR A 4 -3.49 -0.55 -39.21
C THR A 4 -4.03 -0.56 -37.78
N ASN A 5 -3.96 -1.73 -37.15
CA ASN A 5 -3.62 -1.99 -35.75
C ASN A 5 -4.30 -1.12 -34.66
N VAL A 6 -5.44 -1.60 -34.15
CA VAL A 6 -6.11 -1.09 -32.93
C VAL A 6 -5.68 -1.86 -31.65
N VAL A 7 -4.73 -2.79 -31.75
CA VAL A 7 -4.44 -3.77 -30.67
C VAL A 7 -3.50 -3.22 -29.57
N THR A 8 -2.82 -2.08 -29.78
CA THR A 8 -1.73 -1.65 -28.87
C THR A 8 -2.18 -0.91 -27.60
N ALA A 9 -3.47 -0.62 -27.41
CA ALA A 9 -3.93 0.24 -26.32
C ALA A 9 -4.17 -0.46 -24.96
N LEU A 10 -4.09 -1.80 -24.87
CA LEU A 10 -4.46 -2.54 -23.64
C LEU A 10 -3.29 -2.91 -22.70
N LEU A 11 -2.04 -2.56 -23.02
CA LEU A 11 -0.86 -3.09 -22.28
C LEU A 11 -0.35 -2.22 -21.13
N LEU A 12 -1.07 -1.17 -20.71
CA LEU A 12 -0.61 -0.24 -19.66
C LEU A 12 -1.31 -0.41 -18.31
N ALA A 13 -1.67 -1.64 -17.94
CA ALA A 13 -1.98 -1.98 -16.56
C ALA A 13 -0.67 -2.12 -15.77
N GLY A 14 -0.12 -0.99 -15.33
CA GLY A 14 1.04 -0.98 -14.45
C GLY A 14 0.72 -1.70 -13.14
N VAL A 15 1.43 -2.79 -12.88
CA VAL A 15 1.42 -3.44 -11.56
C VAL A 15 1.93 -2.44 -10.53
N SER A 16 1.03 -1.89 -9.73
CA SER A 16 1.38 -1.11 -8.56
C SER A 16 1.91 -2.07 -7.49
N SER A 17 3.16 -2.48 -7.63
CA SER A 17 3.86 -3.24 -6.59
C SER A 17 3.89 -2.40 -5.32
N ALA A 18 3.46 -2.97 -4.19
CA ALA A 18 3.67 -2.37 -2.88
C ALA A 18 5.15 -2.02 -2.75
N GLN A 19 5.46 -0.71 -2.71
CA GLN A 19 6.82 -0.22 -2.88
C GLN A 19 7.63 -0.43 -1.60
N THR A 20 8.12 -1.65 -1.39
CA THR A 20 9.29 -1.92 -0.58
C THR A 20 10.51 -1.96 -1.51
N PRO A 21 11.71 -1.53 -1.06
CA PRO A 21 12.92 -1.65 -1.86
C PRO A 21 13.12 -3.08 -2.37
N VAL A 22 13.71 -3.22 -3.56
CA VAL A 22 14.06 -4.55 -4.08
C VAL A 22 14.90 -5.31 -3.05
N GLY A 23 14.46 -6.52 -2.70
CA GLY A 23 15.12 -7.36 -1.67
C GLY A 23 14.67 -7.11 -0.23
N PHE A 24 13.68 -6.25 0.03
CA PHE A 24 13.11 -6.09 1.36
C PHE A 24 12.09 -7.18 1.67
N THR A 25 12.51 -8.19 2.43
CA THR A 25 11.62 -9.18 3.05
C THR A 25 11.56 -8.86 4.54
N PRO A 26 10.45 -8.30 5.06
CA PRO A 26 10.35 -8.04 6.48
C PRO A 26 10.37 -9.36 7.25
N ALA A 27 11.24 -9.46 8.26
CA ALA A 27 11.15 -10.53 9.25
C ALA A 27 10.00 -10.18 10.20
N VAL A 28 8.82 -10.75 9.95
CA VAL A 28 7.61 -10.51 10.75
C VAL A 28 7.47 -11.64 11.76
N THR A 29 7.78 -11.37 13.03
CA THR A 29 7.51 -12.30 14.13
C THR A 29 6.08 -12.12 14.64
N ASP A 30 5.66 -10.87 14.81
CA ASP A 30 4.31 -10.50 15.23
C ASP A 30 3.62 -9.68 14.15
N LYS A 31 2.36 -10.00 13.86
CA LYS A 31 1.58 -9.31 12.85
C LYS A 31 1.19 -7.92 13.37
N LEU A 32 1.47 -6.90 12.56
CA LEU A 32 0.95 -5.55 12.76
C LEU A 32 -0.50 -5.48 12.29
N GLU A 33 -1.39 -5.07 13.18
CA GLU A 33 -2.79 -4.81 12.89
C GLU A 33 -3.02 -3.31 12.71
N VAL A 34 -3.53 -2.91 11.55
CA VAL A 34 -3.81 -1.50 11.23
C VAL A 34 -5.30 -1.37 10.89
N THR A 35 -6.00 -0.51 11.63
CA THR A 35 -7.44 -0.30 11.43
C THR A 35 -7.75 1.19 11.22
N PHE A 36 -8.36 1.50 10.08
CA PHE A 36 -8.87 2.83 9.74
C PHE A 36 -10.37 2.89 9.96
N GLY A 37 -10.81 3.51 11.06
CA GLY A 37 -12.23 3.52 11.43
C GLY A 37 -12.75 2.10 11.65
N SER A 38 -13.64 1.63 10.78
CA SER A 38 -14.17 0.25 10.78
C SER A 38 -13.48 -0.68 9.79
N LYS A 39 -12.50 -0.20 9.01
CA LYS A 39 -11.79 -1.01 8.00
C LYS A 39 -10.43 -1.46 8.52
N ASN A 40 -10.28 -2.76 8.77
CA ASN A 40 -8.99 -3.37 9.03
C ASN A 40 -8.23 -3.62 7.71
N VAL A 41 -6.92 -3.38 7.71
CA VAL A 41 -6.02 -3.68 6.60
C VAL A 41 -5.61 -5.15 6.73
N ALA A 42 -6.47 -6.04 6.25
CA ALA A 42 -6.29 -7.48 6.41
C ALA A 42 -5.14 -8.04 5.55
N THR A 43 -4.94 -7.45 4.37
CA THR A 43 -3.90 -7.86 3.42
C THR A 43 -3.01 -6.68 3.03
N GLY A 44 -1.71 -6.94 2.92
CA GLY A 44 -0.76 -5.96 2.39
C GLY A 44 -1.12 -5.61 0.94
N GLY A 45 -1.17 -4.32 0.62
CA GLY A 45 -1.56 -3.84 -0.70
C GLY A 45 -3.08 -3.72 -0.91
N GLN A 46 -3.89 -3.93 0.13
CA GLN A 46 -5.33 -3.66 0.06
C GLN A 46 -5.59 -2.19 -0.31
N PRO A 47 -6.38 -1.92 -1.36
CA PRO A 47 -6.68 -0.54 -1.75
C PRO A 47 -7.57 0.12 -0.68
N LEU A 48 -7.19 1.32 -0.28
CA LEU A 48 -7.97 2.18 0.62
C LEU A 48 -8.19 3.53 -0.06
N THR A 49 -9.37 4.12 0.15
CA THR A 49 -9.63 5.46 -0.38
C THR A 49 -8.96 6.53 0.48
N LYS A 50 -8.83 7.74 -0.07
CA LYS A 50 -8.36 8.91 0.71
C LYS A 50 -9.30 9.22 1.89
N ALA A 51 -10.60 8.96 1.73
CA ALA A 51 -11.58 9.17 2.80
C ALA A 51 -11.39 8.14 3.93
N ASP A 52 -11.11 6.88 3.60
CA ASP A 52 -10.83 5.84 4.59
C ASP A 52 -9.59 6.18 5.44
N THR A 53 -8.56 6.75 4.80
CA THR A 53 -7.27 7.08 5.43
C THR A 53 -7.18 8.51 5.96
N ALA A 54 -8.29 9.25 5.99
CA ALA A 54 -8.33 10.66 6.38
C ALA A 54 -8.06 10.89 7.89
N ARG A 55 -8.18 9.85 8.70
CA ARG A 55 -7.93 9.90 10.15
C ARG A 55 -6.79 8.94 10.52
N GLN A 56 -6.13 9.24 11.63
CA GLN A 56 -5.09 8.36 12.17
C GLN A 56 -5.66 6.95 12.43
N PRO A 57 -4.95 5.89 12.02
CA PRO A 57 -5.38 4.52 12.29
C PRO A 57 -5.17 4.13 13.74
N THR A 58 -5.92 3.14 14.19
CA THR A 58 -5.60 2.38 15.40
C THR A 58 -4.59 1.30 15.06
N ILE A 59 -3.53 1.21 15.86
CA ILE A 59 -2.44 0.25 15.68
C ILE A 59 -2.52 -0.80 16.79
N GLY A 60 -2.41 -2.07 16.41
CA GLY A 60 -2.28 -3.21 17.31
C GLY A 60 -1.19 -4.16 16.85
N ILE A 61 -0.81 -5.08 17.73
CA ILE A 61 0.09 -6.20 17.43
C ILE A 61 -0.59 -7.49 17.88
N SER A 62 -0.39 -8.58 17.14
CA SER A 62 -1.03 -9.88 17.42
C SER A 62 -0.42 -10.64 18.62
N GLY A 63 0.51 -10.04 19.33
CA GLY A 63 1.29 -10.63 20.43
C GLY A 63 1.46 -9.67 21.61
N PRO A 64 2.15 -10.11 22.67
CA PRO A 64 2.41 -9.26 23.83
C PRO A 64 3.31 -8.07 23.47
N ALA A 65 2.95 -6.88 23.95
CA ALA A 65 3.67 -5.62 23.68
C ALA A 65 4.71 -5.35 24.77
N ASP A 66 5.71 -6.23 24.86
CA ASP A 66 6.66 -6.25 25.98
C ASP A 66 7.86 -5.29 25.81
N GLY A 67 7.84 -4.45 24.78
CA GLY A 67 8.92 -3.54 24.41
C GLY A 67 8.48 -2.12 24.05
N THR A 68 9.45 -1.30 23.67
CA THR A 68 9.20 0.01 23.06
C THR A 68 9.27 -0.12 21.55
N TYR A 69 8.20 0.29 20.87
CA TYR A 69 8.06 0.14 19.42
C TYR A 69 8.00 1.50 18.74
N ILE A 70 8.60 1.58 17.55
CA ILE A 70 8.42 2.70 16.64
C ILE A 70 7.48 2.26 15.53
N TRP A 71 6.40 3.00 15.34
CA TRP A 71 5.52 2.86 14.20
C TRP A 71 5.72 4.02 13.23
N MET A 72 5.75 3.73 11.94
CA MET A 72 5.92 4.73 10.89
C MET A 72 5.00 4.46 9.70
N LEU A 73 4.24 5.48 9.30
CA LEU A 73 3.48 5.47 8.05
C LEU A 73 4.28 6.24 6.99
N ILE A 74 4.65 5.56 5.91
CA ILE A 74 5.43 6.14 4.81
C ILE A 74 4.53 6.27 3.58
N GLY A 75 4.42 7.47 3.04
CA GLY A 75 3.71 7.73 1.79
C GLY A 75 4.69 7.91 0.63
N LYS A 76 4.42 7.28 -0.52
CA LYS A 76 5.08 7.65 -1.78
C LYS A 76 4.39 8.90 -2.33
N SER A 77 5.03 10.06 -2.23
CA SER A 77 4.56 11.24 -2.95
C SER A 77 4.79 11.04 -4.45
N SER A 78 3.72 10.99 -5.23
CA SER A 78 3.81 11.11 -6.68
C SER A 78 3.68 12.59 -7.02
N TYR A 79 4.82 13.27 -7.22
CA TYR A 79 4.81 14.63 -7.76
C TYR A 79 4.27 14.56 -9.19
N ARG A 80 3.06 15.08 -9.40
CA ARG A 80 2.48 15.21 -10.74
C ARG A 80 3.16 16.38 -11.44
N SER A 81 4.27 16.12 -12.12
CA SER A 81 4.86 17.08 -13.04
C SER A 81 3.86 17.34 -14.16
N THR A 82 3.25 18.52 -14.15
CA THR A 82 2.37 18.98 -15.22
C THR A 82 3.23 19.89 -16.08
N ILE A 83 3.77 19.35 -17.17
CA ILE A 83 4.34 20.09 -18.30
C ILE A 83 3.52 19.70 -19.53
#